data_AF-A0A399Z7Q7-F1
#
_entry.id   AF-A0A399Z7Q7-F1
#
_cell.length_a   1.000
_cell.length_b   1.000
_cell.length_c   1.000
_cell.angle_alpha   90.00
_cell.angle_beta   90.00
_cell.angle_gamma   90.00
#
_symmetry.space_group_name_H-M   'P 1'
#
loop_
_entity.id
_entity.type
_entity.pdbx_description
1 polymer ?
#
loop_
_entity_poly.entity_id
_entity_poly.type
_entity_poly.pdbx_seq_one_letter_code
_entity_poly.pdbx_strand_id
1 'polypeptide(L)'
;MKSKTANVFVSLAALGVWLAACSGAGVTSIEQSGEGATGPQKIENATTIIKFDPTSIALTGDPVEGTCHELGVIPGTYRCDLASEVVGPCFALGATRLLCGPDPVHNTYAALVTPTGELPVVTLPSPDRTIPFFVALDNGMTCHYRAAPEPVIIGGVLAQYECDEPYTFLLGEGNLPFSRDTPLWEAGLYTLDPATGTSPSGKVPVNVLQVWVP
;
A
#
# COMPACT_ATOMS: atom_id res chain seq x y z
N MET A 1 -22.86 68.78 11.59
CA MET A 1 -21.49 68.23 11.73
C MET A 1 -20.84 68.20 10.35
N LYS A 2 -19.57 68.61 10.30
CA LYS A 2 -18.55 68.64 9.22
C LYS A 2 -18.75 67.61 8.08
N SER A 3 -18.36 67.81 6.82
CA SER A 3 -17.65 68.90 6.13
C SER A 3 -17.75 68.66 4.61
N LYS A 4 -17.57 69.76 3.88
CA LYS A 4 -17.73 70.09 2.46
C LYS A 4 -17.02 69.19 1.44
N THR A 5 -17.74 68.91 0.36
CA THR A 5 -17.26 68.64 -1.01
C THR A 5 -16.76 69.94 -1.64
N ALA A 6 -15.64 69.92 -2.34
CA ALA A 6 -15.26 70.94 -3.31
C ALA A 6 -14.50 70.30 -4.47
N ASN A 7 -14.67 70.92 -5.63
CA ASN A 7 -14.71 70.33 -6.95
C ASN A 7 -13.82 71.19 -7.88
N VAL A 8 -13.29 70.57 -8.94
CA VAL A 8 -12.93 71.14 -10.27
C VAL A 8 -11.54 71.78 -10.57
N PHE A 9 -11.11 71.49 -11.81
CA PHE A 9 -10.18 72.12 -12.77
C PHE A 9 -8.73 71.59 -12.80
N VAL A 10 -8.23 70.79 -13.75
CA VAL A 10 -8.21 70.74 -15.26
C VAL A 10 -7.08 71.57 -15.89
N SER A 11 -6.12 70.84 -16.50
CA SER A 11 -5.26 71.15 -17.67
C SER A 11 -4.13 72.20 -17.51
N LEU A 12 -2.97 72.16 -18.19
CA LEU A 12 -2.57 71.67 -19.53
C LEU A 12 -1.00 71.69 -19.64
N ALA A 13 -0.42 70.77 -20.43
CA ALA A 13 0.82 70.87 -21.26
C ALA A 13 2.19 71.27 -20.59
N ALA A 14 3.39 70.87 -21.03
CA ALA A 14 3.90 70.45 -22.34
C ALA A 14 5.26 69.72 -22.22
N LEU A 15 5.52 68.92 -23.27
CA LEU A 15 6.75 68.35 -23.85
C LEU A 15 8.12 68.55 -23.19
N GLY A 16 8.88 67.44 -23.18
CA GLY A 16 10.35 67.43 -23.10
C GLY A 16 10.95 66.05 -23.35
N VAL A 17 10.83 65.55 -24.59
CA VAL A 17 11.56 64.36 -25.07
C VAL A 17 13.03 64.73 -25.26
N TRP A 18 13.94 64.04 -24.56
CA TRP A 18 15.31 63.85 -25.03
C TRP A 18 15.69 62.37 -24.89
N LEU A 19 15.78 61.74 -26.06
CA LEU A 19 16.41 60.45 -26.30
C LEU A 19 17.93 60.58 -26.12
N ALA A 20 18.52 59.68 -25.34
CA ALA A 20 19.89 59.23 -25.56
C ALA A 20 19.93 57.72 -25.30
N ALA A 21 19.85 56.96 -26.39
CA ALA A 21 20.11 55.53 -26.41
C ALA A 21 21.63 55.30 -26.51
N CYS A 22 22.15 54.42 -25.65
CA CYS A 22 23.34 53.61 -25.93
C CYS A 22 23.31 52.36 -25.01
N SER A 23 22.62 51.33 -25.51
CA SER A 23 23.04 49.91 -25.48
C SER A 23 23.83 49.39 -24.27
N GLY A 24 23.15 48.61 -23.42
CA GLY A 24 23.73 47.67 -22.47
C GLY A 24 22.61 46.79 -21.89
N ALA A 25 22.37 45.65 -22.52
CA ALA A 25 21.32 44.69 -22.21
C ALA A 25 21.48 44.06 -20.82
N GLY A 26 20.36 43.64 -20.20
CA GLY A 26 20.41 42.53 -19.24
C GLY A 26 19.51 42.61 -18.01
N VAL A 27 18.21 42.41 -18.21
CA VAL A 27 17.36 41.46 -17.46
C VAL A 27 17.31 41.60 -15.92
N THR A 28 16.14 42.08 -15.49
CA THR A 28 15.45 41.73 -14.23
C THR A 28 15.85 40.36 -13.68
N SER A 29 16.39 40.29 -12.46
CA SER A 29 16.46 39.05 -11.70
C SER A 29 15.05 38.50 -11.51
N ILE A 30 14.67 37.61 -12.42
CA ILE A 30 13.63 36.61 -12.21
C ILE A 30 14.26 35.64 -11.21
N GLU A 31 13.62 35.44 -10.06
CA GLU A 31 13.85 34.24 -9.27
C GLU A 31 13.63 33.06 -10.20
N GLN A 32 14.73 32.47 -10.66
CA GLN A 32 14.73 31.23 -11.40
C GLN A 32 14.23 30.19 -10.41
N SER A 33 12.94 29.85 -10.53
CA SER A 33 12.35 28.63 -10.00
C SER A 33 13.35 27.51 -10.26
N GLY A 34 14.01 27.07 -9.20
CA GLY A 34 15.03 26.03 -9.28
C GLY A 34 14.44 24.85 -10.04
N GLU A 35 15.20 24.35 -11.01
CA GLU A 35 14.92 23.17 -11.79
C GLU A 35 14.14 22.13 -10.98
N GLY A 36 12.88 21.93 -11.37
CA GLY A 36 12.06 20.85 -10.83
C GLY A 36 12.86 19.56 -10.99
N ALA A 37 13.09 18.88 -9.87
CA ALA A 37 13.96 17.72 -9.81
C ALA A 37 13.59 16.73 -10.93
N THR A 38 14.45 16.65 -11.95
CA THR A 38 14.18 15.86 -13.16
C THR A 38 14.84 14.50 -12.97
N GLY A 39 14.14 13.60 -12.30
CA GLY A 39 14.61 12.24 -12.02
C GLY A 39 13.74 11.56 -10.96
N PRO A 40 13.80 10.21 -10.86
CA PRO A 40 13.05 9.48 -9.84
C PRO A 40 13.44 10.00 -8.45
N GLN A 41 12.47 10.59 -7.75
CA GLN A 41 12.65 11.06 -6.39
C GLN A 41 12.58 9.86 -5.45
N LYS A 42 13.67 9.60 -4.71
CA LYS A 42 13.64 8.65 -3.61
C LYS A 42 13.05 9.38 -2.40
N ILE A 43 11.88 8.95 -1.96
CA ILE A 43 11.32 9.40 -0.69
C ILE A 43 11.95 8.55 0.41
N GLU A 44 12.73 9.17 1.29
CA GLU A 44 13.29 8.49 2.45
C GLU A 44 12.17 8.06 3.40
N ASN A 45 12.34 6.89 4.04
CA ASN A 45 11.38 6.31 4.99
C ASN A 45 9.98 6.03 4.42
N ALA A 46 9.82 5.93 3.10
CA ALA A 46 8.57 5.45 2.51
C ALA A 46 8.41 3.94 2.66
N THR A 47 7.16 3.47 2.74
CA THR A 47 6.85 2.04 2.67
C THR A 47 7.40 1.45 1.38
N THR A 48 8.19 0.40 1.50
CA THR A 48 8.78 -0.27 0.33
C THR A 48 7.80 -1.29 -0.23
N ILE A 49 7.45 -1.14 -1.50
CA ILE A 49 6.62 -2.11 -2.22
C ILE A 49 7.54 -3.09 -2.94
N ILE A 50 7.41 -4.37 -2.62
CA ILE A 50 8.25 -5.46 -3.13
C ILE A 50 7.37 -6.37 -4.00
N LYS A 51 7.76 -6.53 -5.26
CA LYS A 51 7.15 -7.55 -6.12
C LYS A 51 7.67 -8.92 -5.69
N PHE A 52 6.75 -9.83 -5.35
CA PHE A 52 7.07 -11.16 -4.91
C PHE A 52 7.38 -12.09 -6.09
N ASP A 53 8.45 -12.86 -5.96
CA ASP A 53 8.77 -13.96 -6.85
C ASP A 53 8.59 -15.27 -6.08
N PRO A 54 7.58 -16.09 -6.39
CA PRO A 54 7.34 -17.34 -5.67
C PRO A 54 8.46 -18.36 -5.83
N THR A 55 9.33 -18.21 -6.84
CA THR A 55 10.49 -19.08 -7.03
C THR A 55 11.66 -18.73 -6.12
N SER A 56 11.59 -17.60 -5.41
CA SER A 56 12.60 -17.19 -4.43
C SER A 56 12.55 -17.99 -3.12
N ILE A 57 11.43 -18.66 -2.83
CA ILE A 57 11.25 -19.43 -1.61
C ILE A 57 11.78 -20.86 -1.80
N ALA A 58 12.60 -21.33 -0.87
CA ALA A 58 13.13 -22.69 -0.90
C ALA A 58 12.01 -23.71 -0.63
N LEU A 59 11.76 -24.62 -1.59
CA LEU A 59 10.68 -25.60 -1.50
C LEU A 59 11.16 -26.89 -0.81
N THR A 60 10.49 -27.28 0.28
CA THR A 60 10.80 -28.48 1.06
C THR A 60 9.57 -29.31 1.39
N GLY A 61 9.68 -30.64 1.31
CA GLY A 61 8.57 -31.54 1.61
C GLY A 61 7.61 -31.78 0.43
N ASP A 62 6.65 -32.65 0.68
CA ASP A 62 5.76 -33.19 -0.34
C ASP A 62 4.52 -32.29 -0.52
N PRO A 63 4.09 -32.04 -1.78
CA PRO A 63 2.89 -31.28 -2.03
C PRO A 63 1.65 -32.07 -1.62
N VAL A 64 0.67 -31.38 -1.06
CA VAL A 64 -0.65 -31.92 -0.70
C VAL A 64 -1.67 -31.63 -1.79
N GLU A 65 -2.63 -32.52 -1.99
CA GLU A 65 -3.71 -32.28 -2.94
C GLU A 65 -4.72 -31.26 -2.39
N GLY A 66 -5.22 -30.37 -3.26
CA GLY A 66 -6.20 -29.37 -2.90
C GLY A 66 -7.04 -28.90 -4.07
N THR A 67 -8.25 -28.41 -3.80
CA THR A 67 -9.08 -27.75 -4.82
C THR A 67 -8.80 -26.27 -4.78
N CYS A 68 -8.34 -25.68 -5.88
CA CYS A 68 -7.90 -24.29 -5.92
C CYS A 68 -8.79 -23.43 -6.82
N HIS A 69 -9.07 -22.22 -6.34
CA HIS A 69 -9.89 -21.22 -7.00
C HIS A 69 -9.15 -19.88 -7.05
N GLU A 70 -9.48 -19.03 -8.01
CA GLU A 70 -8.93 -17.66 -8.04
C GLU A 70 -9.31 -16.92 -6.75
N LEU A 71 -8.32 -16.28 -6.13
CA LEU A 71 -8.54 -15.37 -5.01
C LEU A 71 -8.77 -13.96 -5.57
N GLY A 72 -10.01 -13.66 -5.94
CA GLY A 72 -10.34 -12.43 -6.67
C GLY A 72 -9.98 -11.10 -5.98
N VAL A 73 -9.74 -11.12 -4.66
CA VAL A 73 -9.30 -9.95 -3.89
C VAL A 73 -7.81 -9.65 -4.06
N ILE A 74 -6.97 -10.67 -4.30
CA ILE A 74 -5.54 -10.51 -4.64
C ILE A 74 -5.36 -11.11 -6.03
N PRO A 75 -5.58 -10.34 -7.11
CA PRO A 75 -5.62 -10.89 -8.44
C PRO A 75 -4.27 -11.49 -8.83
N GLY A 76 -4.29 -12.57 -9.62
CA GLY A 76 -3.10 -13.35 -9.94
C GLY A 76 -2.74 -14.41 -8.89
N THR A 77 -3.52 -14.55 -7.82
CA THR A 77 -3.32 -15.56 -6.78
C THR A 77 -4.53 -16.48 -6.64
N TYR A 78 -4.35 -17.58 -5.92
CA TYR A 78 -5.37 -18.58 -5.67
C TYR A 78 -5.64 -18.73 -4.17
N ARG A 79 -6.80 -19.30 -3.84
CA ARG A 79 -7.11 -19.90 -2.56
C ARG A 79 -7.28 -21.39 -2.78
N CYS A 80 -6.69 -22.23 -1.94
CA CYS A 80 -6.84 -23.67 -2.02
C CYS A 80 -7.56 -24.20 -0.78
N ASP A 81 -8.61 -24.98 -1.01
CA ASP A 81 -9.32 -25.72 0.01
C ASP A 81 -8.66 -27.11 0.11
N LEU A 82 -7.98 -27.36 1.23
CA LEU A 82 -7.35 -28.62 1.59
C LEU A 82 -8.30 -29.47 2.45
N ALA A 83 -7.89 -30.69 2.80
CA ALA A 83 -8.73 -31.59 3.58
C ALA A 83 -9.12 -31.05 4.98
N SER A 84 -8.25 -30.26 5.61
CA SER A 84 -8.41 -29.77 6.99
C SER A 84 -8.37 -28.26 7.14
N GLU A 85 -8.03 -27.53 6.09
CA GLU A 85 -7.79 -26.08 6.16
C GLU A 85 -7.97 -25.42 4.81
N VAL A 86 -8.13 -24.10 4.85
CA VAL A 86 -8.13 -23.23 3.67
C VAL A 86 -6.84 -22.43 3.70
N VAL A 87 -6.05 -22.53 2.65
CA VAL A 87 -4.77 -21.83 2.54
C VAL A 87 -4.79 -20.84 1.39
N GLY A 88 -4.08 -19.73 1.59
CA GLY A 88 -3.91 -18.69 0.58
C GLY A 88 -3.28 -17.43 1.18
N PRO A 89 -2.88 -16.47 0.33
CA PRO A 89 -2.84 -16.57 -1.12
C PRO A 89 -1.82 -17.62 -1.59
N CYS A 90 -2.14 -18.23 -2.72
CA CYS A 90 -1.32 -19.26 -3.37
C CYS A 90 -0.82 -18.75 -4.72
N PHE A 91 0.45 -19.01 -5.01
CA PHE A 91 1.15 -18.57 -6.21
C PHE A 91 1.53 -19.77 -7.05
N ALA A 92 1.19 -19.75 -8.34
CA ALA A 92 1.56 -20.83 -9.26
C ALA A 92 3.08 -20.85 -9.48
N LEU A 93 3.69 -22.01 -9.26
CA LEU A 93 5.09 -22.32 -9.62
C LEU A 93 5.18 -22.98 -11.00
N GLY A 94 4.03 -23.25 -11.61
CA GLY A 94 3.82 -23.97 -12.86
C GLY A 94 2.35 -24.40 -12.96
N ALA A 95 2.02 -25.25 -13.94
CA ALA A 95 0.63 -25.69 -14.16
C ALA A 95 0.09 -26.64 -13.08
N THR A 96 0.97 -27.30 -12.32
CA THR A 96 0.61 -28.41 -11.42
C THR A 96 1.06 -28.20 -9.98
N ARG A 97 1.56 -27.01 -9.62
CA ARG A 97 2.09 -26.75 -8.28
C ARG A 97 1.89 -25.31 -7.86
N LEU A 98 1.43 -25.12 -6.63
CA LEU A 98 1.28 -23.81 -5.99
C LEU A 98 2.06 -23.73 -4.67
N LEU A 99 2.58 -22.53 -4.38
CA LEU A 99 3.16 -22.13 -3.10
C LEU A 99 2.12 -21.29 -2.34
N CYS A 100 1.63 -21.77 -1.21
CA CYS A 100 0.54 -21.15 -0.44
C CYS A 100 1.01 -20.54 0.87
N GLY A 101 0.49 -19.36 1.19
CA GLY A 101 0.82 -18.62 2.41
C GLY A 101 2.32 -18.36 2.56
N PRO A 102 3.01 -17.79 1.56
CA PRO A 102 4.44 -17.53 1.67
C PRO A 102 4.75 -16.45 2.71
N ASP A 103 5.83 -16.68 3.47
CA ASP A 103 6.47 -15.72 4.34
C ASP A 103 7.85 -15.36 3.74
N PRO A 104 7.93 -14.23 3.01
CA PRO A 104 9.16 -13.82 2.34
C PRO A 104 10.23 -13.28 3.29
N VAL A 105 9.88 -12.91 4.53
CA VAL A 105 10.85 -12.43 5.52
C VAL A 105 11.61 -13.60 6.13
N HIS A 106 10.90 -14.68 6.42
CA HIS A 106 11.47 -15.89 7.04
C HIS A 106 11.84 -16.98 6.02
N ASN A 107 11.57 -16.76 4.73
CA ASN A 107 11.81 -17.72 3.65
C ASN A 107 11.09 -19.05 3.89
N THR A 108 9.82 -18.98 4.31
CA THR A 108 8.96 -20.13 4.60
C THR A 108 7.62 -20.00 3.87
N TYR A 109 6.76 -21.00 4.02
CA TYR A 109 5.40 -21.01 3.49
C TYR A 109 4.52 -21.97 4.29
N ALA A 110 3.21 -21.83 4.16
CA ALA A 110 2.25 -22.70 4.84
C ALA A 110 2.11 -24.07 4.16
N ALA A 111 1.90 -24.10 2.84
CA ALA A 111 1.73 -25.36 2.10
C ALA A 111 2.28 -25.32 0.67
N LEU A 112 2.69 -26.48 0.18
CA LEU A 112 2.81 -26.74 -1.26
C LEU A 112 1.60 -27.54 -1.71
N VAL A 113 0.93 -27.07 -2.76
CA VAL A 113 -0.32 -27.67 -3.22
C VAL A 113 -0.20 -28.19 -4.64
N THR A 114 -0.63 -29.42 -4.86
CA THR A 114 -0.95 -29.96 -6.19
C THR A 114 -2.44 -29.78 -6.42
N PRO A 115 -2.86 -28.96 -7.39
CA PRO A 115 -4.28 -28.74 -7.64
C PRO A 115 -4.91 -30.02 -8.21
N THR A 116 -6.08 -30.41 -7.71
CA THR A 116 -6.82 -31.60 -8.17
C THR A 116 -7.55 -31.39 -9.50
N GLY A 117 -7.61 -30.15 -9.98
CA GLY A 117 -8.21 -29.76 -11.26
C GLY A 117 -7.38 -28.70 -11.97
N GLU A 118 -7.80 -28.33 -13.18
CA GLU A 118 -7.17 -27.25 -13.93
C GLU A 118 -7.32 -25.91 -13.19
N LEU A 119 -6.23 -25.16 -13.07
CA LEU A 119 -6.26 -23.85 -12.45
C LEU A 119 -7.02 -22.86 -13.34
N PRO A 120 -7.92 -22.03 -12.77
CA PRO A 120 -8.54 -20.97 -13.54
C PRO A 120 -7.46 -20.01 -14.05
N VAL A 121 -7.67 -19.51 -15.28
CA VAL A 121 -6.81 -18.48 -15.87
C VAL A 121 -7.06 -17.18 -15.12
N VAL A 122 -6.07 -16.74 -14.36
CA VAL A 122 -6.11 -15.46 -13.63
C VAL A 122 -5.56 -14.35 -14.51
N THR A 123 -6.26 -13.22 -14.58
CA THR A 123 -5.76 -12.04 -15.28
C THR A 123 -4.91 -11.23 -14.30
N LEU A 124 -3.68 -10.90 -14.70
CA LEU A 124 -2.83 -10.01 -13.90
C LEU A 124 -3.51 -8.63 -13.76
N PRO A 125 -3.61 -8.07 -12.55
CA PRO A 125 -4.26 -6.78 -12.34
C PRO A 125 -3.42 -5.64 -12.94
N SER A 126 -4.06 -4.49 -13.18
CA SER A 126 -3.31 -3.23 -13.38
C SER A 126 -2.39 -3.00 -12.18
N PRO A 127 -1.15 -2.51 -12.36
CA PRO A 127 -0.22 -2.21 -11.25
C PRO A 127 -0.83 -1.32 -10.16
N ASP A 128 -1.86 -0.54 -10.50
CA ASP A 128 -2.56 0.37 -9.60
C ASP A 128 -3.59 -0.33 -8.70
N ARG A 129 -3.82 -1.63 -8.87
CA ARG A 129 -4.81 -2.44 -8.12
C ARG A 129 -4.17 -3.52 -7.26
N THR A 130 -2.87 -3.46 -7.04
CA THR A 130 -2.18 -4.54 -6.35
C THR A 130 -2.42 -4.47 -4.85
N ILE A 131 -3.07 -5.50 -4.31
CA ILE A 131 -3.32 -5.65 -2.88
C ILE A 131 -2.14 -6.40 -2.27
N PRO A 132 -1.50 -5.88 -1.21
CA PRO A 132 -0.48 -6.62 -0.49
C PRO A 132 -1.02 -7.96 0.00
N PHE A 133 -0.21 -9.01 -0.06
CA PHE A 133 -0.56 -10.26 0.60
C PHE A 133 0.21 -10.48 1.90
N PHE A 134 1.32 -9.78 2.07
CA PHE A 134 2.20 -9.89 3.23
C PHE A 134 2.79 -8.52 3.56
N VAL A 135 3.01 -8.28 4.85
CA VAL A 135 3.40 -6.99 5.40
C VAL A 135 4.42 -7.18 6.51
N ALA A 136 5.45 -6.34 6.54
CA ALA A 136 6.38 -6.23 7.66
C ALA A 136 6.24 -4.85 8.31
N LEU A 137 6.16 -4.85 9.64
CA LEU A 137 5.89 -3.68 10.47
C LEU A 137 7.16 -3.16 11.16
N ASP A 138 7.13 -1.91 11.61
CA ASP A 138 8.24 -1.26 12.28
C ASP A 138 8.58 -1.82 13.67
N ASN A 139 7.63 -2.51 14.29
CA ASN A 139 7.82 -3.24 15.53
C ASN A 139 8.39 -4.65 15.35
N GLY A 140 8.68 -5.07 14.11
CA GLY A 140 9.26 -6.37 13.77
C GLY A 140 8.24 -7.49 13.54
N MET A 141 6.95 -7.26 13.73
CA MET A 141 5.91 -8.23 13.39
C MET A 141 5.71 -8.34 11.88
N THR A 142 5.25 -9.51 11.45
CA THR A 142 4.79 -9.75 10.09
C THR A 142 3.32 -10.16 10.06
N CYS A 143 2.60 -9.74 9.02
CA CYS A 143 1.19 -10.06 8.88
C CYS A 143 0.85 -10.49 7.45
N HIS A 144 0.01 -11.51 7.33
CA HIS A 144 -0.39 -12.12 6.07
C HIS A 144 -1.89 -11.91 5.82
N TYR A 145 -2.26 -11.85 4.55
CA TYR A 145 -3.67 -11.78 4.17
C TYR A 145 -4.40 -13.05 4.59
N ARG A 146 -5.55 -12.89 5.24
CA ARG A 146 -6.35 -14.01 5.74
C ARG A 146 -7.14 -14.66 4.61
N ALA A 147 -6.77 -15.89 4.25
CA ALA A 147 -7.57 -16.73 3.36
C ALA A 147 -8.67 -17.52 4.10
N ALA A 148 -8.69 -17.46 5.44
CA ALA A 148 -9.64 -18.20 6.27
C ALA A 148 -11.10 -17.83 5.95
N PRO A 149 -12.01 -18.83 5.90
CA PRO A 149 -13.41 -18.58 5.55
C PRO A 149 -14.17 -17.85 6.66
N GLU A 150 -13.77 -17.99 7.93
CA GLU A 150 -14.38 -17.29 9.04
C GLU A 150 -13.91 -15.81 9.08
N PRO A 151 -14.85 -14.85 8.94
CA PRO A 151 -14.51 -13.44 9.04
C PRO A 151 -14.21 -13.06 10.50
N VAL A 152 -13.17 -12.26 10.69
CA VAL A 152 -12.88 -11.60 11.97
C VAL A 152 -13.31 -10.15 11.86
N ILE A 153 -14.27 -9.74 12.69
CA ILE A 153 -14.84 -8.39 12.67
C ILE A 153 -14.50 -7.68 13.98
N ILE A 154 -13.73 -6.60 13.91
CA ILE A 154 -13.30 -5.82 15.07
C ILE A 154 -13.88 -4.41 14.91
N GLY A 155 -14.74 -4.00 15.86
CA GLY A 155 -15.37 -2.68 15.81
C GLY A 155 -16.21 -2.42 14.55
N GLY A 156 -16.77 -3.47 13.93
CA GLY A 156 -17.54 -3.38 12.68
C GLY A 156 -16.70 -3.40 11.40
N VAL A 157 -15.38 -3.52 11.51
CA VAL A 157 -14.46 -3.57 10.36
C VAL A 157 -13.94 -5.00 10.20
N LEU A 158 -13.94 -5.51 8.96
CA LEU A 158 -13.36 -6.81 8.62
C LEU A 158 -11.83 -6.74 8.70
N ALA A 159 -11.24 -7.58 9.56
CA ALA A 159 -9.81 -7.78 9.63
C ALA A 159 -9.35 -8.65 8.44
N GLN A 160 -8.59 -8.04 7.54
CA GLN A 160 -8.11 -8.69 6.31
C GLN A 160 -6.73 -9.34 6.49
N TYR A 161 -5.97 -8.93 7.51
CA TYR A 161 -4.63 -9.45 7.78
C TYR A 161 -4.53 -9.95 9.22
N GLU A 162 -3.82 -11.05 9.38
CA GLU A 162 -3.49 -11.68 10.66
C GLU A 162 -1.97 -11.72 10.80
N CYS A 163 -1.48 -11.46 12.02
CA CYS A 163 -0.06 -11.35 12.29
C CYS A 163 0.51 -12.65 12.85
N ASP A 164 1.84 -12.74 12.87
CA ASP A 164 2.60 -13.85 13.46
C ASP A 164 2.40 -13.98 14.98
N GLU A 165 1.96 -12.91 15.65
CA GLU A 165 1.45 -12.98 17.02
C GLU A 165 0.00 -13.52 17.06
N PRO A 166 -0.30 -14.52 17.92
CA PRO A 166 -1.63 -15.10 18.01
C PRO A 166 -2.74 -14.07 18.31
N TYR A 167 -3.86 -14.18 17.60
CA TYR A 167 -5.04 -13.30 17.75
C TYR A 167 -4.75 -11.81 17.50
N THR A 168 -3.67 -11.49 16.79
CA THR A 168 -3.30 -10.12 16.41
C THR A 168 -3.64 -9.85 14.96
N PHE A 169 -4.31 -8.72 14.70
CA PHE A 169 -4.84 -8.35 13.39
C PHE A 169 -4.50 -6.91 13.01
N LEU A 170 -4.36 -6.63 11.71
CA LEU A 170 -4.22 -5.27 11.19
C LEU A 170 -5.55 -4.72 10.67
N LEU A 171 -5.87 -3.52 11.13
CA LEU A 171 -6.96 -2.69 10.64
C LEU A 171 -6.42 -1.30 10.29
N GLY A 172 -6.84 -0.74 9.16
CA GLY A 172 -6.49 0.62 8.77
C GLY A 172 -7.58 1.62 9.14
N GLU A 173 -7.79 2.60 8.26
CA GLU A 173 -8.84 3.59 8.40
C GLU A 173 -10.03 3.28 7.49
N GLY A 174 -11.24 3.35 8.05
CA GLY A 174 -12.46 2.98 7.35
C GLY A 174 -12.45 1.51 6.91
N ASN A 175 -12.69 1.27 5.61
CA ASN A 175 -12.71 -0.08 5.02
C ASN A 175 -11.36 -0.50 4.41
N LEU A 176 -10.32 0.32 4.55
CA LEU A 176 -8.99 0.03 4.02
C LEU A 176 -8.09 -0.54 5.13
N PRO A 177 -7.24 -1.53 4.82
CA PRO A 177 -6.34 -2.13 5.80
C PRO A 177 -5.15 -1.23 6.19
N PHE A 178 -4.87 -0.19 5.40
CA PHE A 178 -3.76 0.76 5.63
C PHE A 178 -4.21 2.17 5.28
N SER A 179 -3.75 3.17 6.05
CA SER A 179 -3.73 4.56 5.57
C SER A 179 -2.53 4.73 4.64
N ARG A 180 -2.77 5.37 3.49
CA ARG A 180 -1.76 5.63 2.44
C ARG A 180 -1.63 7.13 2.16
N ASP A 181 -2.09 7.97 3.09
CA ASP A 181 -2.12 9.43 2.93
C ASP A 181 -0.72 10.05 2.97
N THR A 182 0.25 9.31 3.51
CA THR A 182 1.67 9.67 3.47
C THR A 182 2.49 8.56 2.79
N PRO A 183 3.73 8.86 2.35
CA PRO A 183 4.63 7.85 1.78
C PRO A 183 4.93 6.67 2.73
N LEU A 184 4.91 6.90 4.04
CA LEU A 184 4.95 5.84 5.05
C LEU A 184 3.51 5.45 5.40
N TRP A 185 3.13 4.23 5.07
CA TRP A 185 1.80 3.73 5.35
C TRP A 185 1.65 3.41 6.83
N GLU A 186 0.45 3.62 7.34
CA GLU A 186 0.11 3.39 8.75
C GLU A 186 -1.03 2.40 8.89
N ALA A 187 -1.02 1.66 9.99
CA ALA A 187 -2.10 0.76 10.38
C ALA A 187 -2.30 0.75 11.90
N GLY A 188 -3.37 0.08 12.34
CA GLY A 188 -3.63 -0.26 13.72
C GLY A 188 -3.50 -1.75 13.94
N LEU A 189 -2.67 -2.15 14.89
CA LEU A 189 -2.66 -3.49 15.45
C LEU A 189 -3.74 -3.63 16.53
N TYR A 190 -4.41 -4.77 16.50
CA TYR A 190 -5.40 -5.17 17.49
C TYR A 190 -5.11 -6.60 17.91
N THR A 191 -4.75 -6.79 19.17
CA THR A 191 -4.66 -8.13 19.78
C THR A 191 -5.94 -8.41 20.54
N LEU A 192 -6.61 -9.52 20.21
CA LEU A 192 -7.83 -9.95 20.87
C LEU A 192 -7.51 -10.91 22.00
N ASP A 193 -8.22 -10.75 23.12
CA ASP A 193 -8.27 -11.77 24.16
C ASP A 193 -9.11 -12.96 23.66
N PRO A 194 -8.54 -14.16 23.53
CA PRO A 194 -9.26 -15.33 23.01
C PRO A 194 -10.45 -15.76 23.88
N ALA A 195 -10.47 -15.39 25.18
CA ALA A 195 -11.57 -15.74 26.07
C ALA A 195 -12.79 -14.81 25.89
N THR A 196 -12.55 -13.55 25.53
CA THR A 196 -13.61 -12.52 25.49
C THR A 196 -13.89 -11.98 24.08
N GLY A 197 -12.99 -12.22 23.13
CA GLY A 197 -13.02 -11.62 21.79
C GLY A 197 -12.82 -10.11 21.77
N THR A 198 -12.44 -9.51 22.91
CA THR A 198 -12.24 -8.06 23.05
C THR A 198 -10.77 -7.70 22.87
N SER A 199 -10.46 -6.47 22.44
CA SER A 199 -9.09 -5.97 22.42
C SER A 199 -8.85 -5.07 23.65
N PRO A 200 -8.25 -5.57 24.74
CA PRO A 200 -8.09 -4.80 25.97
C PRO A 200 -7.13 -3.61 25.80
N SER A 201 -6.13 -3.74 24.93
CA SER A 201 -5.21 -2.65 24.56
C SER A 201 -5.81 -1.65 23.57
N GLY A 202 -6.88 -2.03 22.87
CA GLY A 202 -7.40 -1.27 21.75
C GLY A 202 -6.41 -1.18 20.57
N LYS A 203 -6.58 -0.15 19.73
CA LYS A 203 -5.73 0.13 18.57
C LYS A 203 -4.33 0.52 19.02
N VAL A 204 -3.31 -0.20 18.54
CA VAL A 204 -1.90 0.21 18.65
C VAL A 204 -1.44 0.70 17.27
N PRO A 205 -1.10 1.99 17.09
CA PRO A 205 -0.58 2.50 15.82
C PRO A 205 0.76 1.85 15.47
N VAL A 206 0.95 1.53 14.19
CA VAL A 206 2.19 0.98 13.64
C VAL A 206 2.47 1.51 12.25
N ASN A 207 3.75 1.60 11.90
CA ASN A 207 4.17 1.89 10.54
C ASN A 207 4.39 0.61 9.75
N VAL A 208 4.01 0.65 8.48
CA VAL A 208 4.25 -0.43 7.53
C VAL A 208 5.55 -0.16 6.79
N LEU A 209 6.59 -0.96 7.06
CA LEU A 209 7.90 -0.77 6.45
C LEU A 209 7.96 -1.35 5.04
N GLN A 210 7.41 -2.55 4.87
CA GLN A 210 7.48 -3.30 3.62
C GLN A 210 6.16 -4.00 3.35
N VAL A 211 5.77 -4.04 2.08
CA VAL A 211 4.62 -4.80 1.60
C VAL A 211 5.04 -5.64 0.41
N TRP A 212 4.56 -6.88 0.38
CA TRP A 212 4.75 -7.77 -0.76
C TRP A 212 3.47 -7.87 -1.55
N VAL A 213 3.64 -7.74 -2.86
CA VAL A 213 2.57 -7.79 -3.84
C VAL A 213 2.87 -8.85 -4.90
N PRO A 214 1.87 -9.48 -5.54
CA PRO A 214 2.08 -10.42 -6.65
C PRO A 214 2.87 -9.84 -7.84
#